data_AF-A0A9X0D7G5-F1
#
_entry.id   AF-A0A9X0D7G5-F1
#
_cell.length_a   1.000
_cell.length_b   1.000
_cell.length_c   1.000
_cell.angle_alpha   90.00
_cell.angle_beta   90.00
_cell.angle_gamma   90.00
#
_symmetry.space_group_name_H-M   'P 1'
#
loop_
_entity.id
_entity.type
_entity.pdbx_description
1 polymer ?
#
loop_
_entity_poly.entity_id
_entity_poly.type
_entity_poly.pdbx_seq_one_letter_code
_entity_poly.pdbx_strand_id
1 'polypeptide(L)'
;MSSDELRASSAIKREVNAISANEVLEQNIKTSKTDQDEPVSSVEDVEDVESSSVVTKEGGSVSVKGVKLTCPTGAVDDPVTIKLKLEEPYKYCGLIVHHGLENDVIFGAPVINCQPNGQMFKKHVRLTVALDNEIGRSTGALLVLHGAPTSDGKIFWEDITHNSRFDLEKEELQVEINQFSLFAVLLRLTKSTWVQTKEIYNEA
;
A
#
# COMPACT_ATOMS: atom_id res chain seq x y z
N MET A 1 -0.93 -13.60 -44.20
CA MET A 1 -1.29 -12.31 -43.59
C MET A 1 -0.01 -11.51 -43.44
N SER A 2 0.01 -10.31 -44.03
CA SER A 2 1.19 -9.43 -44.00
C SER A 2 1.35 -8.77 -42.64
N SER A 3 2.58 -8.40 -42.25
CA SER A 3 2.88 -7.72 -40.98
C SER A 3 2.09 -6.40 -40.83
N ASP A 4 1.72 -5.78 -41.94
CA ASP A 4 0.92 -4.55 -41.97
C ASP A 4 -0.58 -4.79 -41.66
N GLU A 5 -1.13 -5.96 -41.98
CA GLU A 5 -2.53 -6.32 -41.64
C GLU A 5 -2.69 -6.58 -40.13
N LEU A 6 -1.67 -7.14 -39.49
CA LEU A 6 -1.64 -7.37 -38.03
C LEU A 6 -1.55 -6.05 -37.25
N ARG A 7 -0.81 -5.06 -37.76
CA ARG A 7 -0.74 -3.73 -37.14
C ARG A 7 -2.06 -2.97 -37.29
N ALA A 8 -2.70 -3.01 -38.46
CA ALA A 8 -4.01 -2.39 -38.68
C ALA A 8 -5.10 -3.00 -37.79
N SER A 9 -5.11 -4.33 -37.62
CA SER A 9 -6.09 -5.01 -36.76
C SER A 9 -5.90 -4.66 -35.27
N SER A 10 -4.66 -4.46 -34.80
CA SER A 10 -4.38 -4.05 -33.42
C SER A 10 -4.77 -2.59 -33.11
N ALA A 11 -4.67 -1.70 -34.10
CA ALA A 11 -5.05 -0.30 -33.98
C ALA A 11 -6.57 -0.14 -33.89
N ILE A 12 -7.31 -0.83 -34.77
CA ILE A 12 -8.78 -0.84 -34.77
C ILE A 12 -9.32 -1.40 -33.44
N LYS A 13 -8.67 -2.43 -32.87
CA LYS A 13 -9.09 -3.02 -31.58
C LYS A 13 -8.88 -2.09 -30.39
N ARG A 14 -7.89 -1.17 -30.44
CA ARG A 14 -7.68 -0.13 -29.42
C ARG A 14 -8.70 1.00 -29.55
N GLU A 15 -9.06 1.37 -30.77
CA GLU A 15 -10.00 2.46 -31.04
C GLU A 15 -11.45 2.08 -30.69
N VAL A 16 -11.86 0.84 -30.94
CA VAL A 16 -13.19 0.32 -30.54
C VAL A 16 -13.35 0.24 -29.02
N ASN A 17 -12.28 -0.06 -28.27
CA ASN A 17 -12.31 -0.07 -26.81
C ASN A 17 -12.37 1.35 -26.21
N ALA A 18 -11.76 2.35 -26.86
CA ALA A 18 -11.82 3.74 -26.41
C ALA A 18 -13.21 4.37 -26.64
N ILE A 19 -13.90 4.00 -27.72
CA ILE A 19 -15.27 4.45 -27.99
C ILE A 19 -16.25 3.88 -26.96
N SER A 20 -16.10 2.61 -26.58
CA SER A 20 -16.92 1.97 -25.54
C SER A 20 -16.74 2.60 -24.15
N ALA A 21 -15.52 2.99 -23.78
CA ALA A 21 -15.24 3.65 -22.50
C ALA A 21 -15.83 5.08 -22.42
N ASN A 22 -15.88 5.81 -23.54
CA ASN A 22 -16.47 7.15 -23.58
C ASN A 22 -18.01 7.12 -23.57
N GLU A 23 -18.66 6.13 -24.19
CA GLU A 23 -20.13 5.98 -24.09
C GLU A 23 -20.58 5.67 -22.66
N VAL A 24 -19.79 4.91 -21.88
CA VAL A 24 -20.06 4.66 -20.45
C VAL A 24 -19.88 5.93 -19.62
N LEU A 25 -18.89 6.77 -19.94
CA LEU A 25 -18.65 8.03 -19.24
C LEU A 25 -19.74 9.07 -19.53
N GLU A 26 -20.19 9.19 -20.79
CA GLU A 26 -21.25 10.13 -21.16
C GLU A 26 -22.64 9.70 -20.65
N GLN A 27 -22.91 8.39 -20.54
CA GLN A 27 -24.13 7.91 -19.88
C GLN A 27 -24.12 8.24 -18.38
N ASN A 28 -22.98 8.18 -17.70
CA ASN A 28 -22.88 8.51 -16.27
C ASN A 28 -23.02 10.03 -16.00
N ILE A 29 -22.64 10.88 -16.96
CA ILE A 29 -22.77 12.35 -16.83
C ILE A 29 -24.20 12.82 -17.16
N LYS A 30 -24.94 12.09 -18.00
CA LYS A 30 -26.29 12.49 -18.43
C LYS A 30 -27.38 12.19 -17.39
N THR A 31 -27.12 11.30 -16.43
CA THR A 31 -28.09 10.94 -15.37
C THR A 31 -28.09 11.90 -14.18
N SER A 32 -27.22 12.91 -14.14
CA SER A 32 -27.03 13.77 -12.95
C SER A 32 -27.77 15.11 -12.97
N LYS A 33 -28.83 15.29 -13.77
CA LYS A 33 -29.69 16.48 -13.72
C LYS A 33 -31.15 16.14 -13.97
N THR A 34 -31.98 16.07 -12.92
CA THR A 34 -33.31 16.74 -12.77
C THR A 34 -33.85 16.45 -11.36
N ASP A 35 -34.41 17.46 -10.71
CA ASP A 35 -34.86 17.54 -9.30
C ASP A 35 -36.00 16.57 -8.90
N GLN A 36 -35.94 16.01 -7.68
CA GLN A 36 -36.92 16.19 -6.59
C GLN A 36 -36.64 15.27 -5.38
N ASP A 37 -36.98 15.79 -4.19
CA ASP A 37 -36.66 15.36 -2.82
C ASP A 37 -36.94 13.88 -2.47
N GLU A 38 -35.90 13.18 -1.99
CA GLU A 38 -35.88 12.18 -0.90
C GLU A 38 -34.40 11.93 -0.48
N PRO A 39 -34.09 11.62 0.79
CA PRO A 39 -32.71 11.62 1.27
C PRO A 39 -31.99 10.33 0.84
N VAL A 40 -31.34 10.37 -0.33
CA VAL A 40 -30.43 9.32 -0.77
C VAL A 40 -29.11 9.44 -0.02
N SER A 41 -29.10 8.82 1.16
CA SER A 41 -27.90 8.35 1.84
C SER A 41 -27.18 7.33 0.95
N SER A 42 -26.08 7.74 0.33
CA SER A 42 -24.85 6.93 0.18
C SER A 42 -23.94 7.60 -0.86
N VAL A 43 -23.13 8.56 -0.40
CA VAL A 43 -21.75 8.59 -0.91
C VAL A 43 -21.13 7.38 -0.21
N GLU A 44 -20.76 6.33 -0.95
CA GLU A 44 -19.93 5.29 -0.35
C GLU A 44 -18.59 5.95 0.00
N ASP A 45 -18.49 6.44 1.24
CA ASP A 45 -17.22 6.69 1.87
C ASP A 45 -16.47 5.36 1.79
N VAL A 46 -15.44 5.30 0.93
CA VAL A 46 -14.52 4.16 0.90
C VAL A 46 -13.71 4.25 2.19
N GLU A 47 -14.28 3.71 3.27
CA GLU A 47 -13.72 3.79 4.61
C GLU A 47 -12.43 2.97 4.70
N ASP A 48 -11.45 3.52 5.43
CA ASP A 48 -10.25 2.78 5.79
C ASP A 48 -10.63 1.45 6.46
N VAL A 49 -10.00 0.35 6.03
CA VAL A 49 -10.37 -0.98 6.53
C VAL A 49 -9.51 -1.30 7.75
N GLU A 50 -10.14 -1.71 8.84
CA GLU A 50 -9.42 -2.04 10.07
C GLU A 50 -9.82 -3.38 10.69
N SER A 51 -8.91 -3.92 11.51
CA SER A 51 -9.11 -5.10 12.34
C SER A 51 -8.34 -4.93 13.64
N SER A 52 -8.82 -5.54 14.73
CA SER A 52 -8.13 -5.49 16.01
C SER A 52 -8.19 -6.81 16.76
N SER A 53 -7.17 -7.07 17.58
CA SER A 53 -7.14 -8.20 18.51
C SER A 53 -6.24 -7.89 19.70
N VAL A 54 -6.46 -8.59 20.80
CA VAL A 54 -5.59 -8.52 21.97
C VAL A 54 -4.46 -9.51 21.81
N VAL A 55 -3.22 -9.03 21.87
CA VAL A 55 -2.01 -9.85 21.96
C VAL A 55 -1.58 -9.90 23.41
N THR A 56 -1.19 -11.08 23.87
CA THR A 56 -0.75 -11.31 25.25
C THR A 56 0.70 -11.79 25.26
N LYS A 57 1.26 -12.03 26.45
CA LYS A 57 2.59 -12.65 26.59
C LYS A 57 2.74 -13.98 25.86
N GLU A 58 1.64 -14.72 25.63
CA GLU A 58 1.67 -15.99 24.90
C GLU A 58 1.88 -15.79 23.39
N GLY A 59 1.80 -14.54 22.92
CA GLY A 59 1.80 -14.17 21.51
C GLY A 59 0.39 -13.88 21.01
N GLY A 60 0.25 -13.81 19.69
CA GLY A 60 -1.04 -13.57 19.03
C GLY A 60 -0.88 -13.10 17.60
N SER A 61 -2.01 -12.88 16.92
CA SER A 61 -2.01 -12.34 15.57
C SER A 61 -3.24 -11.48 15.28
N VAL A 62 -3.07 -10.51 14.39
CA VAL A 62 -4.14 -9.68 13.83
C VAL A 62 -4.04 -9.75 12.30
N SER A 63 -5.16 -9.88 11.61
CA SER A 63 -5.18 -9.89 10.14
C SER A 63 -6.29 -8.97 9.60
N VAL A 64 -6.00 -8.30 8.49
CA VAL A 64 -6.94 -7.46 7.72
C VAL A 64 -6.54 -7.50 6.25
N LYS A 65 -7.48 -7.87 5.36
CA LYS A 65 -7.34 -7.87 3.88
C LYS A 65 -5.90 -8.09 3.35
N GLY A 66 -5.37 -9.30 3.50
CA GLY A 66 -4.04 -9.66 2.98
C GLY A 66 -2.85 -9.18 3.82
N VAL A 67 -3.08 -8.38 4.86
CA VAL A 67 -2.07 -7.98 5.84
C VAL A 67 -2.26 -8.79 7.13
N LYS A 68 -1.18 -9.33 7.67
CA LYS A 68 -1.17 -10.08 8.93
C LYS A 68 0.01 -9.66 9.79
N LEU A 69 -0.26 -9.33 11.05
CA LEU A 69 0.75 -9.18 12.07
C LEU A 69 0.77 -10.42 12.96
N THR A 70 1.96 -10.98 13.19
CA THR A 70 2.17 -12.13 14.08
C THR A 70 3.17 -11.76 15.17
N CYS A 71 2.72 -11.84 16.42
CA CYS A 71 3.53 -11.61 17.61
C CYS A 71 3.95 -12.95 18.22
N PRO A 72 5.25 -13.24 18.35
CA PRO A 72 5.70 -14.45 19.02
C PRO A 72 5.48 -14.38 20.54
N THR A 73 5.55 -15.52 21.20
CA THR A 73 5.54 -15.62 22.67
C THR A 73 6.66 -14.76 23.28
N GLY A 74 6.27 -13.92 24.25
CA GLY A 74 7.13 -12.95 24.94
C GLY A 74 7.44 -11.69 24.14
N ALA A 75 6.68 -11.37 23.09
CA ALA A 75 6.80 -10.08 22.38
C ALA A 75 6.33 -8.90 23.25
N VAL A 76 5.36 -9.13 24.14
CA VAL A 76 4.82 -8.17 25.12
C VAL A 76 4.79 -8.80 26.51
N ASP A 77 4.83 -7.99 27.57
CA ASP A 77 4.62 -8.45 28.95
C ASP A 77 3.13 -8.41 29.32
N ASP A 78 2.54 -7.24 29.14
CA ASP A 78 1.13 -6.97 29.41
C ASP A 78 0.29 -7.15 28.14
N PRO A 79 -1.00 -7.51 28.26
CA PRO A 79 -1.91 -7.55 27.13
C PRO A 79 -1.99 -6.19 26.41
N VAL A 80 -1.84 -6.20 25.09
CA VAL A 80 -1.95 -5.02 24.24
C VAL A 80 -3.03 -5.24 23.18
N THR A 81 -3.97 -4.31 23.07
CA THR A 81 -4.92 -4.28 21.95
C THR A 81 -4.21 -3.70 20.73
N ILE A 82 -3.97 -4.56 19.75
CA ILE A 82 -3.34 -4.18 18.48
C ILE A 82 -4.46 -3.93 17.47
N LYS A 83 -4.38 -2.81 16.75
CA LYS A 83 -5.24 -2.51 15.61
C LYS A 83 -4.37 -2.35 14.36
N LEU A 84 -4.76 -3.04 13.29
CA LEU A 84 -4.22 -2.82 11.95
C LEU A 84 -5.26 -2.03 11.16
N LYS A 85 -4.83 -0.90 10.60
CA LYS A 85 -5.65 -0.06 9.73
C LYS A 85 -4.96 0.06 8.39
N LEU A 86 -5.69 -0.21 7.31
CA LEU A 86 -5.22 -0.06 5.94
C LEU A 86 -5.71 1.28 5.43
N GLU A 87 -4.78 2.16 5.13
CA GLU A 87 -5.04 3.52 4.70
C GLU A 87 -4.75 3.70 3.21
N GLU A 88 -5.59 4.51 2.58
CA GLU A 88 -5.51 4.79 1.16
C GLU A 88 -4.19 5.49 0.79
N PRO A 89 -3.43 4.96 -0.20
CA PRO A 89 -2.13 5.52 -0.60
C PRO A 89 -2.14 7.00 -1.00
N TYR A 90 -3.26 7.52 -1.55
CA TYR A 90 -3.32 8.92 -2.01
C TYR A 90 -3.10 9.93 -0.87
N LYS A 91 -3.42 9.55 0.38
CA LYS A 91 -3.17 10.37 1.58
C LYS A 91 -1.67 10.62 1.80
N TYR A 92 -0.82 9.82 1.18
CA TYR A 92 0.63 9.78 1.35
C TYR A 92 1.39 10.13 0.07
N CYS A 93 0.75 10.67 -0.97
CA CYS A 93 1.42 11.05 -2.22
C CYS A 93 2.60 12.02 -2.04
N GLY A 94 2.60 12.82 -0.97
CA GLY A 94 3.74 13.70 -0.63
C GLY A 94 5.06 12.95 -0.45
N LEU A 95 5.02 11.69 0.02
CA LEU A 95 6.19 10.80 0.12
C LEU A 95 6.88 10.56 -1.22
N ILE A 96 6.12 10.55 -2.31
CA ILE A 96 6.67 10.29 -3.65
C ILE A 96 7.01 11.63 -4.33
N VAL A 97 6.06 12.56 -4.33
CA VAL A 97 6.15 13.81 -5.09
C VAL A 97 7.22 14.77 -4.54
N HIS A 98 7.37 14.88 -3.21
CA HIS A 98 8.37 15.78 -2.63
C HIS A 98 9.81 15.32 -2.86
N HIS A 99 9.98 14.05 -3.20
CA HIS A 99 11.27 13.44 -3.48
C HIS A 99 11.53 13.26 -4.99
N GLY A 100 10.63 13.73 -5.86
CA GLY A 100 10.77 13.64 -7.31
C GLY A 100 10.70 12.21 -7.87
N LEU A 101 10.03 11.30 -7.16
CA LEU A 101 10.01 9.87 -7.48
C LEU A 101 8.73 9.43 -8.21
N GLU A 102 7.91 10.37 -8.69
CA GLU A 102 6.59 10.11 -9.29
C GLU A 102 6.62 9.21 -10.53
N ASN A 103 7.77 9.11 -11.20
CA ASN A 103 7.97 8.23 -12.36
C ASN A 103 8.73 6.94 -12.02
N ASP A 104 9.27 6.85 -10.79
CA ASP A 104 10.18 5.78 -10.38
C ASP A 104 9.51 4.77 -9.46
N VAL A 105 8.53 5.21 -8.66
CA VAL A 105 7.86 4.34 -7.69
C VAL A 105 6.35 4.50 -7.66
N ILE A 106 5.66 3.42 -7.32
CA ILE A 106 4.22 3.41 -6.99
C ILE A 106 3.99 2.66 -5.68
N PHE A 107 2.84 2.84 -5.03
CA PHE A 107 2.46 1.99 -3.90
C PHE A 107 2.12 0.58 -4.40
N GLY A 108 2.76 -0.42 -3.81
CA GLY A 108 2.47 -1.84 -4.05
C GLY A 108 1.45 -2.45 -3.10
N ALA A 109 1.09 -1.73 -2.04
CA ALA A 109 0.05 -2.10 -1.10
C ALA A 109 -0.54 -0.83 -0.45
N PRO A 110 -1.71 -0.91 0.21
CA PRO A 110 -2.18 0.15 1.11
C PRO A 110 -1.13 0.50 2.16
N VAL A 111 -1.18 1.74 2.68
CA VAL A 111 -0.33 2.12 3.81
C VAL A 111 -0.86 1.45 5.07
N ILE A 112 0.00 0.73 5.78
CA ILE A 112 -0.39 -0.06 6.94
C ILE A 112 -0.10 0.76 8.19
N ASN A 113 -1.13 1.15 8.91
CA ASN A 113 -1.03 1.83 10.19
C ASN A 113 -1.22 0.82 11.33
N CYS A 114 -0.13 0.50 12.02
CA CYS A 114 -0.14 -0.39 13.18
C CYS A 114 -0.31 0.43 14.46
N GLN A 115 -1.39 0.19 15.20
CA GLN A 115 -1.72 0.92 16.43
C GLN A 115 -1.69 0.01 17.67
N PRO A 116 -1.28 0.55 18.84
CA PRO A 116 -0.96 1.97 19.07
C PRO A 116 0.43 2.36 18.55
N ASN A 117 0.52 3.56 17.95
CA ASN A 117 1.78 4.08 17.41
C ASN A 117 2.84 4.21 18.52
N GLY A 118 4.07 3.81 18.23
CA GLY A 118 5.16 3.78 19.18
C GLY A 118 5.16 2.59 20.14
N GLN A 119 4.24 1.62 19.99
CA GLN A 119 4.30 0.37 20.75
C GLN A 119 5.63 -0.34 20.46
N MET A 120 6.45 -0.51 21.50
CA MET A 120 7.72 -1.25 21.43
C MET A 120 7.48 -2.72 21.76
N PHE A 121 8.16 -3.63 21.05
CA PHE A 121 8.14 -5.06 21.35
C PHE A 121 9.48 -5.52 21.89
N LYS A 122 9.43 -6.45 22.85
CA LYS A 122 10.65 -7.09 23.39
C LYS A 122 11.33 -8.03 22.40
N LYS A 123 10.58 -8.50 21.40
CA LYS A 123 11.05 -9.36 20.31
C LYS A 123 10.50 -8.81 19.01
N HIS A 124 11.22 -9.04 17.91
CA HIS A 124 10.68 -8.73 16.60
C HIS A 124 9.35 -9.46 16.37
N VAL A 125 8.38 -8.70 15.87
CA VAL A 125 7.10 -9.20 15.38
C VAL A 125 7.15 -9.22 13.86
N ARG A 126 6.35 -10.10 13.25
CA ARG A 126 6.34 -10.28 11.80
C ARG A 126 5.11 -9.62 11.20
N LEU A 127 5.34 -8.66 10.31
CA LEU A 127 4.31 -8.12 9.42
C LEU A 127 4.40 -8.84 8.07
N THR A 128 3.32 -9.50 7.69
CA THR A 128 3.16 -10.16 6.39
C THR A 128 2.17 -9.37 5.55
N VAL A 129 2.52 -9.10 4.30
CA VAL A 129 1.71 -8.37 3.33
C VAL A 129 1.62 -9.22 2.07
N ALA A 130 0.42 -9.67 1.73
CA ALA A 130 0.14 -10.25 0.43
C ALA A 130 0.26 -9.16 -0.65
N LEU A 131 1.00 -9.46 -1.71
CA LEU A 131 1.19 -8.57 -2.85
C LEU A 131 0.44 -9.12 -4.06
N ASP A 132 -0.04 -8.22 -4.92
CA ASP A 132 -0.73 -8.61 -6.16
C ASP A 132 0.26 -9.21 -7.18
N ASN A 133 -0.20 -10.16 -7.99
CA ASN A 133 0.64 -10.99 -8.87
C ASN A 133 1.06 -10.24 -10.14
N GLU A 134 0.38 -9.13 -10.44
CA GLU A 134 0.74 -8.20 -11.53
C GLU A 134 1.95 -7.33 -11.19
N ILE A 135 2.30 -7.28 -9.91
CA ILE A 135 3.43 -6.50 -9.40
C ILE A 135 4.74 -7.25 -9.68
N GLY A 136 5.67 -6.59 -10.39
CA GLY A 136 6.90 -7.16 -10.92
C GLY A 136 7.70 -8.05 -9.94
N ARG A 137 7.93 -9.30 -10.37
CA ARG A 137 8.42 -10.47 -9.60
C ARG A 137 9.88 -10.46 -9.15
N SER A 138 10.43 -9.33 -8.68
CA SER A 138 11.80 -9.31 -8.16
C SER A 138 11.89 -8.60 -6.83
N THR A 139 12.59 -9.20 -5.87
CA THR A 139 12.87 -8.61 -4.55
C THR A 139 13.52 -7.22 -4.65
N GLY A 140 14.35 -6.99 -5.67
CA GLY A 140 14.96 -5.69 -5.96
C GLY A 140 14.01 -4.61 -6.48
N ALA A 141 12.74 -4.95 -6.75
CA ALA A 141 11.71 -4.00 -7.14
C ALA A 141 10.91 -3.46 -5.95
N LEU A 142 11.09 -3.99 -4.73
CA LEU A 142 10.37 -3.54 -3.54
C LEU A 142 11.22 -2.59 -2.70
N LEU A 143 10.57 -1.57 -2.16
CA LEU A 143 11.11 -0.64 -1.17
C LEU A 143 10.13 -0.60 0.00
N VAL A 144 10.60 -0.94 1.20
CA VAL A 144 9.77 -0.98 2.41
C VAL A 144 10.19 0.17 3.31
N LEU A 145 9.24 1.03 3.64
CA LEU A 145 9.47 2.21 4.45
C LEU A 145 8.71 2.11 5.78
N HIS A 146 9.37 2.58 6.84
CA HIS A 146 8.80 2.75 8.17
C HIS A 146 8.61 4.24 8.44
N GLY A 147 7.36 4.65 8.68
CA GLY A 147 6.97 6.04 8.89
C GLY A 147 6.71 6.35 10.37
N ALA A 148 7.56 7.16 10.98
CA ALA A 148 7.37 7.65 12.35
C ALA A 148 6.83 9.08 12.35
N PRO A 149 5.69 9.37 13.01
CA PRO A 149 5.22 10.74 13.14
C PRO A 149 6.17 11.57 14.01
N THR A 150 6.48 12.78 13.57
CA THR A 150 7.29 13.76 14.27
C THR A 150 6.41 14.68 15.13
N SER A 151 7.02 15.46 16.03
CA SER A 151 6.30 16.37 16.94
C SER A 151 5.52 17.48 16.23
N ASP A 152 5.89 17.81 14.99
CA ASP A 152 5.21 18.79 14.14
C ASP A 152 4.13 18.15 13.24
N GLY A 153 3.82 16.86 13.43
CA GLY A 153 2.77 16.15 12.71
C GLY A 153 3.17 15.68 11.30
N LYS A 154 4.43 15.91 10.88
CA LYS A 154 4.98 15.28 9.66
C LYS A 154 5.30 13.81 9.93
N ILE A 155 5.59 13.07 8.88
CA ILE A 155 6.02 11.67 8.98
C ILE A 155 7.43 11.57 8.43
N PHE A 156 8.34 11.09 9.26
CA PHE A 156 9.70 10.73 8.86
C PHE A 156 9.71 9.29 8.38
N TRP A 157 10.15 9.06 7.14
CA TRP A 157 10.19 7.74 6.53
C TRP A 157 11.62 7.19 6.48
N GLU A 158 11.81 5.99 7.02
CA GLU A 158 13.08 5.27 7.04
C GLU A 158 13.00 4.03 6.14
N ASP A 159 14.07 3.75 5.38
CA ASP A 159 14.16 2.54 4.56
C ASP A 159 14.54 1.32 5.41
N ILE A 160 13.58 0.40 5.53
CA ILE A 160 13.72 -0.86 6.26
C ILE A 160 13.67 -2.07 5.32
N THR A 161 13.92 -1.89 4.02
CA THR A 161 13.89 -2.98 3.03
C THR A 161 14.81 -4.14 3.42
N HIS A 162 15.94 -3.83 4.07
CA HIS A 162 16.89 -4.83 4.57
C HIS A 162 16.33 -5.74 5.67
N ASN A 163 15.27 -5.31 6.38
CA ASN A 163 14.53 -6.09 7.37
C ASN A 163 13.38 -6.89 6.75
N SER A 164 13.32 -6.97 5.43
CA SER A 164 12.25 -7.63 4.71
C SER A 164 12.74 -8.80 3.86
N ARG A 165 11.86 -9.78 3.68
CA ARG A 165 12.05 -10.93 2.82
C ARG A 165 10.80 -11.12 1.99
N PHE A 166 10.97 -11.27 0.68
CA PHE A 166 9.87 -11.62 -0.21
C PHE A 166 9.85 -13.13 -0.48
N ASP A 167 8.72 -13.75 -0.17
CA ASP A 167 8.43 -15.15 -0.49
C ASP A 167 7.73 -15.19 -1.86
N LEU A 168 8.49 -15.54 -2.91
CA LEU A 168 7.99 -15.60 -4.28
C LEU A 168 6.94 -16.68 -4.50
N GLU A 169 6.95 -17.75 -3.70
CA GLU A 169 6.00 -18.87 -3.86
C GLU A 169 4.63 -18.51 -3.27
N LYS A 170 4.64 -17.72 -2.19
CA LYS A 170 3.42 -17.28 -1.51
C LYS A 170 2.96 -15.89 -1.92
N GLU A 171 3.78 -15.18 -2.69
CA GLU A 171 3.53 -13.79 -3.09
C GLU A 171 3.36 -12.88 -1.85
N GLU A 172 4.17 -13.15 -0.82
CA GLU A 172 4.10 -12.49 0.48
C GLU A 172 5.41 -11.73 0.79
N LEU A 173 5.29 -10.45 1.11
CA LEU A 173 6.35 -9.69 1.77
C LEU A 173 6.27 -9.93 3.28
N GLN A 174 7.39 -10.33 3.88
CA GLN A 174 7.55 -10.46 5.32
C GLN A 174 8.53 -9.42 5.82
N VAL A 175 8.14 -8.65 6.82
CA VAL A 175 8.95 -7.58 7.43
C VAL A 175 9.07 -7.85 8.92
N GLU A 176 10.30 -7.83 9.43
CA GLU A 176 10.56 -7.91 10.87
C GLU A 176 10.63 -6.51 11.47
N ILE A 177 9.75 -6.25 12.45
CA ILE A 177 9.61 -4.94 13.08
C ILE A 177 9.65 -5.09 14.60
N ASN A 178 10.18 -4.10 15.31
CA ASN A 178 10.20 -4.05 16.78
C ASN A 178 9.41 -2.86 17.35
N GLN A 179 8.85 -2.01 16.50
CA GLN A 179 7.97 -0.92 16.91
C GLN A 179 6.81 -0.75 15.94
N PHE A 180 5.70 -0.26 16.46
CA PHE A 180 4.53 0.10 15.68
C PHE A 180 4.58 1.53 15.16
N SER A 181 4.17 1.68 13.92
CA SER A 181 4.10 2.94 13.20
C SER A 181 3.34 2.73 11.87
N LEU A 182 3.59 3.60 10.90
CA LEU A 182 3.14 3.45 9.52
C LEU A 182 4.14 2.62 8.70
N PHE A 183 3.64 1.79 7.80
CA PHE A 183 4.47 1.05 6.84
C PHE A 183 3.96 1.31 5.42
N ALA A 184 4.88 1.68 4.53
CA ALA A 184 4.61 1.82 3.12
C ALA A 184 5.41 0.79 2.34
N VAL A 185 4.75 0.09 1.41
CA VAL A 185 5.39 -0.81 0.46
C VAL A 185 5.34 -0.15 -0.91
N LEU A 186 6.49 0.23 -1.42
CA LEU A 186 6.65 0.86 -2.72
C LEU A 186 7.26 -0.11 -3.72
N LEU A 187 6.89 0.08 -4.98
CA LEU A 187 7.37 -0.67 -6.12
C LEU A 187 8.15 0.23 -7.06
N ARG A 188 9.36 -0.19 -7.40
CA ARG A 188 10.21 0.46 -8.37
C ARG A 188 9.76 0.08 -9.78
N LEU A 189 9.38 1.07 -10.58
CA LEU A 189 8.85 0.88 -11.93
C LEU A 189 9.95 0.59 -12.98
N THR A 190 11.19 1.03 -12.74
CA THR A 190 12.29 0.89 -13.70
C THR A 190 13.29 -0.20 -13.30
N LYS A 191 13.63 -1.10 -14.24
CA LYS A 191 14.68 -2.13 -14.08
C LYS A 191 16.11 -1.58 -14.04
N SER A 192 16.31 -0.30 -14.32
CA SER A 192 17.63 0.24 -14.73
C SER A 192 18.18 1.38 -13.89
N THR A 193 17.52 1.79 -12.81
CA THR A 193 18.06 2.87 -11.98
C THR A 193 17.86 2.53 -10.52
N TRP A 194 18.99 2.37 -9.84
CA TRP A 194 19.03 2.38 -8.39
C TRP A 194 18.43 3.70 -7.92
N VAL A 195 17.16 3.73 -7.52
CA VAL A 195 16.66 4.80 -6.63
C VAL A 195 17.55 4.72 -5.40
N GLN A 196 18.52 5.64 -5.32
CA GLN A 196 19.37 5.73 -4.16
C GLN A 196 18.48 6.24 -3.04
N THR A 197 18.35 5.45 -1.99
CA THR A 197 17.60 5.80 -0.77
C THR A 197 17.92 7.19 -0.23
N LYS A 198 19.11 7.73 -0.59
CA LYS A 198 19.55 9.09 -0.32
C LYS A 198 18.60 10.20 -0.83
N GLU A 199 17.72 9.93 -1.79
CA GLU A 199 16.74 10.92 -2.28
C GLU A 199 15.48 11.00 -1.42
N ILE A 200 15.15 9.95 -0.65
CA ILE A 200 14.01 9.95 0.30
C ILE A 200 14.43 10.53 1.67
N TYR A 201 15.73 10.57 1.95
CA TYR A 201 16.28 11.19 3.16
C TYR A 201 16.58 12.68 2.92
N ASN A 202 15.97 13.53 3.77
CA ASN A 202 16.15 14.98 4.03
C ASN A 202 14.80 15.70 3.82
N GLU A 203 14.26 16.48 4.76
CA GLU A 203 14.93 17.58 5.48
C GLU A 203 14.73 17.54 7.01
N ALA A 204 15.81 17.89 7.72
CA ALA A 204 15.82 18.38 9.10
C ALA A 204 15.59 19.89 9.13
#